data_AF-A0A0R3LF44-F1
#
_entry.id   AF-A0A0R3LF44-F1
#
_cell.length_a   1.000
_cell.length_b   1.000
_cell.length_c   1.000
_cell.angle_alpha   90.00
_cell.angle_beta   90.00
_cell.angle_gamma   90.00
#
_symmetry.space_group_name_H-M   'P 1'
#
loop_
_entity.id
_entity.type
_entity.pdbx_description
1 polymer ?
#
loop_
_entity_poly.entity_id
_entity_poly.type
_entity_poly.pdbx_seq_one_letter_code
_entity_poly.pdbx_strand_id
1 'polypeptide(L)'
;MSANGRRFMCFGTLGLPEPTMGCIDKNAWNQLIFETTKPVVEKNRLEGVYDAGIAYSRSAIQHSDKLEIMQQIGEVVTTWLLYGPVPLHRYDHRQPLS
;
A
#
# COMPACT_ATOMS: atom_id res chain seq x y z
N MET A 1 -35.49 -17.25 -16.48
CA MET A 1 -34.02 -17.34 -16.42
C MET A 1 -33.46 -16.08 -17.05
N SER A 2 -33.02 -15.10 -16.26
CA SER A 2 -32.37 -13.88 -16.76
C SER A 2 -30.90 -13.93 -16.35
N ALA A 3 -30.02 -14.10 -17.33
CA ALA A 3 -28.58 -14.00 -17.14
C ALA A 3 -28.24 -12.51 -16.98
N ASN A 4 -28.07 -12.06 -15.74
CA ASN A 4 -27.55 -10.73 -15.44
C ASN A 4 -26.08 -10.67 -15.90
N GLY A 5 -25.87 -10.18 -17.11
CA GLY A 5 -24.57 -9.79 -17.62
C GLY A 5 -24.04 -8.61 -16.81
N ARG A 6 -23.24 -8.90 -15.76
CA ARG A 6 -22.34 -7.91 -15.19
C ARG A 6 -21.25 -7.68 -16.22
N ARG A 7 -21.41 -6.62 -17.01
CA ARG A 7 -20.32 -6.05 -17.80
C ARG A 7 -19.25 -5.64 -16.78
N PHE A 8 -18.17 -6.40 -16.68
CA PHE A 8 -17.01 -6.01 -15.89
C PHE A 8 -16.47 -4.72 -16.50
N MET A 9 -16.76 -3.57 -15.90
CA MET A 9 -16.07 -2.34 -16.26
C MET A 9 -14.67 -2.47 -15.69
N CYS A 10 -13.70 -2.80 -16.53
CA CYS A 10 -12.32 -2.66 -16.17
C CYS A 10 -12.02 -1.16 -16.00
N PHE A 11 -11.59 -0.77 -14.81
CA PHE A 11 -11.00 0.53 -14.52
C PHE A 11 -9.71 0.72 -15.33
N GLY A 12 -9.18 1.94 -15.37
CA GLY A 12 -8.00 2.30 -16.15
C GLY A 12 -6.71 1.62 -15.65
N THR A 13 -5.70 2.42 -15.36
CA THR A 13 -4.36 1.99 -14.95
C THR A 13 -4.22 1.99 -13.42
N LEU A 14 -3.60 0.95 -12.87
CA LEU A 14 -3.32 0.83 -11.43
C LEU A 14 -1.82 0.74 -11.16
N GLY A 15 -1.28 1.70 -10.40
CA GLY A 15 0.06 1.61 -9.82
C GLY A 15 0.06 0.83 -8.50
N LEU A 16 0.96 -0.15 -8.35
CA LEU A 16 1.04 -0.94 -7.12
C LEU A 16 2.42 -1.55 -6.87
N PRO A 17 2.81 -1.78 -5.60
CA PRO A 17 3.92 -2.66 -5.30
C PRO A 17 3.54 -4.12 -5.57
N GLU A 18 4.41 -4.88 -6.24
CA GLU A 18 4.15 -6.29 -6.60
C GLU A 18 3.62 -7.17 -5.44
N PRO A 19 4.11 -7.06 -4.18
CA PRO A 19 3.60 -7.86 -3.06
C PRO A 19 2.13 -7.63 -2.73
N THR A 20 1.54 -6.51 -3.17
CA THR A 20 0.12 -6.19 -2.94
C THR A 20 -0.82 -6.84 -3.96
N MET A 21 -0.29 -7.53 -4.97
CA MET A 21 -1.08 -8.22 -6.01
C MET A 21 -2.07 -9.24 -5.44
N GLY A 22 -1.73 -9.90 -4.32
CA GLY A 22 -2.60 -10.89 -3.69
C GLY A 22 -3.83 -10.28 -3.01
N CYS A 23 -3.89 -8.95 -2.91
CA CYS A 23 -4.92 -8.25 -2.16
C CYS A 23 -5.92 -7.52 -3.06
N ILE A 24 -5.83 -7.66 -4.39
CA ILE A 24 -6.71 -6.97 -5.34
C ILE A 24 -7.34 -7.93 -6.36
N ASP A 25 -8.50 -7.52 -6.91
CA ASP A 25 -9.03 -8.11 -8.14
C ASP A 25 -8.30 -7.52 -9.34
N LYS A 26 -7.41 -8.31 -9.96
CA LYS A 26 -6.61 -7.89 -11.12
C LYS A 26 -7.46 -7.68 -12.37
N ASN A 27 -8.58 -8.41 -12.48
CA ASN A 27 -9.45 -8.34 -13.65
C ASN A 27 -10.31 -7.06 -13.66
N ALA A 28 -10.31 -6.33 -12.54
CA ALA A 28 -10.95 -5.03 -12.46
C ALA A 28 -10.16 -3.90 -13.14
N TRP A 29 -8.94 -4.14 -13.64
CA TRP A 29 -8.06 -3.10 -14.20
C TRP A 29 -7.60 -3.45 -15.61
N ASN A 30 -7.50 -2.45 -16.47
CA ASN A 30 -7.00 -2.61 -17.84
C ASN A 30 -5.50 -2.90 -17.87
N GLN A 31 -4.74 -2.26 -16.98
CA GLN A 31 -3.29 -2.40 -16.91
C GLN A 31 -2.79 -2.22 -15.48
N LEU A 32 -1.85 -3.08 -15.10
CA LEU A 32 -1.11 -2.99 -13.85
C LEU A 32 0.28 -2.44 -14.11
N ILE A 33 0.70 -1.46 -13.31
CA ILE A 33 2.03 -0.84 -13.36
C ILE A 33 2.73 -1.12 -12.03
N PHE A 34 3.79 -1.93 -12.07
CA PHE A 34 4.50 -2.32 -10.87
C PHE A 34 5.52 -1.27 -10.45
N GLU A 35 5.42 -0.86 -9.20
CA GLU A 35 6.32 0.10 -8.57
C GLU A 35 7.06 -0.56 -7.41
N THR A 36 8.20 0.02 -7.03
CA THR A 36 9.02 -0.55 -5.94
C THR A 36 8.39 -0.39 -4.56
N THR A 37 7.70 0.72 -4.30
CA THR A 37 7.19 1.04 -2.96
C THR A 37 5.89 1.86 -3.00
N LYS A 38 5.11 1.81 -1.92
CA LYS A 38 3.88 2.63 -1.78
C LYS A 38 4.13 4.15 -1.92
N PRO A 39 5.24 4.74 -1.39
CA PRO A 39 5.55 6.14 -1.63
C PRO A 39 5.83 6.49 -3.10
N VAL A 40 6.46 5.59 -3.86
CA VAL A 40 6.61 5.79 -5.31
C VAL A 40 5.24 5.76 -5.98
N VAL A 41 4.37 4.85 -5.56
CA VAL A 41 3.00 4.79 -6.07
C VAL A 41 2.21 6.08 -5.77
N GLU A 42 2.34 6.62 -4.57
CA GLU A 42 1.71 7.88 -4.19
C GLU A 42 2.19 9.04 -5.06
N LYS A 43 3.51 9.19 -5.21
CA LYS A 43 4.12 10.24 -6.03
C LYS A 43 3.61 10.17 -7.47
N ASN A 44 3.76 9.03 -8.12
CA ASN A 44 3.43 8.87 -9.54
C ASN A 44 1.90 9.01 -9.77
N ARG A 45 1.06 8.65 -8.79
CA ARG A 45 -0.39 8.92 -8.85
C ARG A 45 -0.70 10.41 -8.82
N LEU A 46 -0.05 11.16 -7.94
CA LEU A 46 -0.23 12.61 -7.81
C LEU A 46 0.27 13.36 -9.05
N GLU A 47 1.26 12.80 -9.76
CA GLU A 47 1.77 13.30 -11.03
C GLU A 47 0.93 12.87 -12.25
N GLY A 48 -0.10 12.04 -12.06
CA GLY A 48 -1.03 11.64 -13.11
C GLY A 48 -0.51 10.52 -14.03
N VAL A 49 0.48 9.75 -13.59
CA VAL A 49 1.06 8.63 -14.37
C VAL A 49 0.04 7.51 -14.58
N TYR A 50 -0.94 7.37 -13.68
CA TYR A 50 -2.02 6.39 -13.76
C TYR A 50 -3.25 6.81 -12.96
N ASP A 51 -4.35 6.10 -13.17
CA ASP A 51 -5.70 6.47 -12.68
C ASP A 51 -5.91 6.20 -11.19
N ALA A 52 -5.28 5.14 -10.65
CA ALA A 52 -5.36 4.78 -9.23
C ALA A 52 -4.06 4.17 -8.70
N GLY A 53 -3.86 4.19 -7.38
CA GLY A 53 -2.65 3.65 -6.76
C GLY A 53 -2.91 2.98 -5.40
N ILE A 54 -2.20 1.88 -5.13
CA ILE A 54 -2.16 1.26 -3.80
C ILE A 54 -1.11 1.98 -2.94
N ALA A 55 -1.58 2.86 -2.06
CA ALA A 55 -0.74 3.66 -1.17
C ALA A 55 -1.16 3.52 0.31
N TYR A 56 -0.58 4.35 1.19
CA TYR A 56 -1.01 4.44 2.58
C TYR A 56 -2.28 5.30 2.68
N SER A 57 -3.20 4.99 3.59
CA SER A 57 -4.42 5.79 3.79
C SER A 57 -4.13 7.26 4.13
N ARG A 58 -2.98 7.53 4.78
CA ARG A 58 -2.51 8.89 5.10
C ARG A 58 -2.41 9.79 3.85
N SER A 59 -2.17 9.23 2.67
CA SER A 59 -2.03 9.98 1.43
C SER A 59 -3.33 10.72 1.07
N ALA A 60 -4.49 10.07 1.25
CA ALA A 60 -5.79 10.69 1.03
C ALA A 60 -6.11 11.78 2.06
N ILE A 61 -5.58 11.67 3.28
CA ILE A 61 -5.71 12.71 4.31
C ILE A 61 -4.83 13.92 3.97
N GLN A 62 -3.59 13.67 3.52
CA GLN A 62 -2.62 14.72 3.19
C GLN A 62 -2.91 15.45 1.86
N HIS A 63 -3.60 14.77 0.93
CA HIS A 63 -3.91 15.26 -0.41
C HIS A 63 -5.41 15.11 -0.72
N SER A 64 -6.27 15.53 0.20
CA SER A 64 -7.72 15.35 0.11
C SER A 64 -8.38 16.11 -1.06
N ASP A 65 -7.67 17.08 -1.65
CA ASP A 65 -8.07 17.79 -2.85
C ASP A 65 -7.82 16.99 -4.14
N LYS A 66 -7.02 15.92 -4.07
CA LYS A 66 -6.55 15.15 -5.24
C LYS A 66 -6.80 13.66 -5.14
N LEU A 67 -6.91 13.12 -3.93
CA LEU A 67 -7.00 11.69 -3.67
C LEU A 67 -8.25 11.37 -2.84
N GLU A 68 -8.95 10.32 -3.27
CA GLU A 68 -10.08 9.74 -2.56
C GLU A 68 -9.82 8.24 -2.34
N ILE A 69 -10.22 7.70 -1.19
CA ILE A 69 -10.09 6.26 -0.90
C ILE A 69 -11.21 5.53 -1.64
N MET A 70 -10.87 4.85 -2.74
CA MET A 70 -11.82 4.02 -3.50
C MET A 70 -12.19 2.72 -2.76
N GLN A 71 -11.19 2.08 -2.13
CA GLN A 71 -11.35 0.81 -1.43
C GLN A 71 -10.27 0.66 -0.36
N GLN A 72 -10.67 0.20 0.83
CA GLN A 72 -9.74 -0.28 1.85
C GLN A 72 -9.47 -1.77 1.63
N ILE A 73 -8.22 -2.11 1.31
CA ILE A 73 -7.79 -3.47 0.94
C ILE A 73 -7.43 -4.32 2.17
N GLY A 74 -7.07 -3.68 3.29
CA GLY A 74 -6.79 -4.35 4.57
C GLY A 74 -5.79 -3.58 5.42
N GLU A 75 -5.62 -4.01 6.67
CA GLU A 75 -4.55 -3.55 7.55
C GLU A 75 -3.34 -4.49 7.45
N VAL A 76 -2.14 -3.92 7.33
CA VAL A 76 -0.90 -4.71 7.31
C VAL A 76 -0.41 -4.86 8.74
N VAL A 77 -0.45 -6.09 9.27
CA VAL A 77 0.29 -6.43 10.48
C VAL A 77 1.75 -6.62 10.10
N THR A 78 2.58 -5.58 10.30
CA THR A 78 4.02 -5.66 10.06
C THR A 78 4.77 -6.08 11.32
N THR A 79 5.69 -7.04 11.17
CA THR A 79 6.72 -7.34 12.18
C THR A 79 8.03 -6.68 11.77
N TRP A 80 8.67 -5.97 12.69
CA TRP A 80 9.99 -5.37 12.50
C TRP A 80 11.01 -6.09 13.36
N LEU A 81 12.13 -6.50 12.75
CA LEU A 81 13.27 -7.08 13.45
C LEU A 81 14.47 -6.16 13.25
N LEU A 82 15.14 -5.79 14.34
CA LEU A 82 16.43 -5.12 14.31
C LEU A 82 17.49 -6.13 14.74
N TYR A 83 18.41 -6.47 13.85
CA TYR A 83 19.52 -7.38 14.16
C TYR A 83 20.87 -6.76 13.76
N GLY A 84 21.90 -7.10 14.51
CA GLY A 84 23.30 -6.73 14.26
C GLY A 84 24.21 -7.92 14.56
N PRO A 85 25.51 -7.85 14.23
CA PRO A 85 26.42 -9.00 14.35
C PRO A 85 26.71 -9.42 15.80
N VAL A 86 26.30 -8.63 16.81
CA VAL A 86 26.61 -8.85 18.22
C VAL A 86 25.33 -8.75 19.06
N PRO A 87 25.09 -9.66 20.02
CA PRO A 87 24.03 -9.50 21.01
C PRO A 87 24.25 -8.21 21.80
N LEU A 88 23.28 -7.28 21.78
CA LEU A 88 23.25 -6.16 22.70
C LEU A 88 22.82 -6.66 24.09
N HIS A 89 23.67 -7.41 24.78
CA HIS A 89 23.53 -7.59 26.22
C HIS A 89 24.05 -6.34 26.93
N ARG A 90 23.17 -5.35 27.15
CA ARG A 90 23.35 -4.36 28.20
C ARG A 90 22.01 -3.90 28.77
N TYR A 91 21.51 -4.69 29.71
CA TYR A 91 20.69 -4.21 30.82
C TYR A 91 21.40 -4.66 32.09
N ASP A 92 22.17 -3.75 32.70
CA ASP A 92 22.66 -3.94 34.07
C ASP A 92 21.63 -3.30 35.02
N HIS A 93 20.94 -4.13 35.80
CA HIS A 93 19.97 -3.70 36.80
C HIS A 93 20.62 -3.12 38.08
N ARG A 94 21.91 -2.71 38.06
CA ARG A 94 22.65 -2.29 39.27
C ARG A 94 23.18 -0.85 39.28
N GLN A 95 22.39 0.13 38.85
CA GLN A 95 22.61 1.50 39.33
C GLN A 95 21.31 2.10 39.91
N PRO A 96 21.25 2.39 41.23
CA PRO A 96 20.21 3.24 41.77
C PRO A 96 20.43 4.67 41.29
N LEU A 97 19.32 5.36 41.02
CA LEU A 97 19.28 6.81 40.78
C LEU A 97 19.92 7.52 42.00
N SER A 98 20.97 8.29 41.73
CA SER A 98 21.53 9.30 42.63
C SER A 98 21.09 10.68 42.19
#